data_AF-A0A9P6Y803-F1
#
_entry.id   AF-A0A9P6Y803-F1
#
_cell.length_a   1.000
_cell.length_b   1.000
_cell.length_c   1.000
_cell.angle_alpha   90.00
_cell.angle_beta   90.00
_cell.angle_gamma   90.00
#
_symmetry.space_group_name_H-M   'P 1'
#
loop_
_entity.id
_entity.type
_entity.pdbx_description
1 polymer ?
#
loop_
_entity_poly.entity_id
_entity_poly.type
_entity_poly.pdbx_seq_one_letter_code
_entity_poly.pdbx_strand_id
1 'polypeptide(L)'
;MITDELQCNECDDWFLDRVGLKNHKTELHVNEILVGESKFPVYCHCMHSAKLMLPNKRQTSAQDMPLLYQMRQLRSKFHSLSTYTKCRTSASIASRLELQSSTIWTLSSNDSPQHIPTQDKVGSILFRAIVVAVNCHEKDVVLSRDEVESVRALVKNSAVATIWEGITRLFVSNAMPIINNSPLNVKLTDLAAAISQGNKKENEKSERSEIQFLQLNRFFLLVTRISCHASVR
;
A
#
# COMPACT_ATOMS: atom_id res chain seq x y z
N MET A 1 -7.50 46.37 -10.01
CA MET A 1 -7.65 45.27 -10.98
C MET A 1 -8.13 44.08 -10.19
N ILE A 2 -9.37 43.63 -10.42
CA ILE A 2 -9.92 42.42 -9.79
C ILE A 2 -9.33 41.26 -10.57
N THR A 3 -8.43 40.49 -9.97
CA THR A 3 -7.97 39.24 -10.55
C THR A 3 -9.03 38.20 -10.24
N ASP A 4 -9.84 37.85 -11.25
CA ASP A 4 -10.80 36.75 -11.14
C ASP A 4 -10.02 35.45 -10.98
N GLU A 5 -9.91 34.97 -9.74
CA GLU A 5 -9.32 33.67 -9.44
C GLU A 5 -10.23 32.58 -10.00
N LEU A 6 -9.64 31.61 -10.71
CA LEU A 6 -10.34 30.54 -11.40
C LEU A 6 -10.19 29.25 -10.59
N GLN A 7 -11.30 28.72 -10.10
CA GLN A 7 -11.31 27.44 -9.40
C GLN A 7 -11.43 26.27 -10.40
N CYS A 8 -10.64 25.23 -10.20
CA CYS A 8 -10.83 23.98 -10.93
C CYS A 8 -12.09 23.26 -10.40
N ASN A 9 -12.90 22.74 -11.32
CA ASN A 9 -14.15 22.05 -10.98
C ASN A 9 -13.95 20.56 -10.66
N GLU A 10 -12.72 20.05 -10.79
CA GLU A 10 -12.35 18.64 -10.57
C GLU A 10 -11.51 18.45 -9.29
N CYS A 11 -10.85 19.51 -8.82
CA CYS A 11 -10.22 19.60 -7.51
C CYS A 11 -10.23 21.06 -7.06
N ASP A 12 -10.42 21.34 -5.76
CA ASP A 12 -10.65 22.69 -5.21
C ASP A 12 -9.45 23.66 -5.29
N ASP A 13 -8.56 23.49 -6.26
CA ASP A 13 -7.39 24.31 -6.52
C ASP A 13 -7.76 25.60 -7.27
N TRP A 14 -7.08 26.69 -6.93
CA TRP A 14 -7.30 28.03 -7.48
C TRP A 14 -6.16 28.47 -8.37
N PHE A 15 -6.48 29.14 -9.48
CA PHE A 15 -5.55 29.56 -10.51
C PHE A 15 -5.73 31.03 -10.84
N LEU A 16 -4.60 31.73 -11.06
CA LEU A 16 -4.59 33.14 -11.40
C LEU A 16 -4.92 33.40 -12.88
N ASP A 17 -4.82 32.37 -13.74
CA ASP A 17 -5.12 32.48 -15.16
C ASP A 17 -5.66 31.19 -15.79
N ARG A 18 -6.33 31.33 -16.94
CA ARG A 18 -6.94 30.20 -17.69
C ARG A 18 -5.92 29.23 -18.26
N VAL A 19 -4.68 29.67 -18.49
CA VAL A 19 -3.62 28.82 -19.05
C VAL A 19 -3.13 27.85 -17.98
N GLY A 20 -2.93 28.33 -16.75
CA GLY A 20 -2.61 27.53 -15.56
C GLY A 20 -3.70 26.51 -15.27
N LEU A 21 -4.98 26.91 -15.28
CA LEU A 21 -6.10 25.99 -15.12
C LEU A 21 -6.16 24.93 -16.23
N LYS A 22 -5.93 25.32 -17.49
CA LYS A 22 -5.94 24.39 -18.62
C LYS A 22 -4.79 23.38 -18.53
N ASN A 23 -3.58 23.85 -18.26
CA ASN A 23 -2.40 23.00 -18.11
C ASN A 23 -2.57 22.03 -16.94
N HIS A 24 -3.04 22.52 -15.79
CA HIS A 24 -3.41 21.69 -14.64
C HIS A 24 -4.38 20.57 -15.03
N LYS A 25 -5.46 20.88 -15.77
CA LYS A 25 -6.41 19.88 -16.24
C LYS A 25 -5.79 18.84 -17.16
N THR A 26 -4.96 19.27 -18.11
CA THR A 26 -4.30 18.36 -19.05
C THR A 26 -3.20 17.50 -18.41
N GLU A 27 -2.51 18.00 -17.39
CA GLU A 27 -1.39 17.30 -16.77
C GLU A 27 -1.82 16.39 -15.61
N LEU A 28 -2.87 16.77 -14.87
CA LEU A 28 -3.28 16.08 -13.65
C LEU A 28 -4.58 15.30 -13.78
N HIS A 29 -5.52 15.68 -14.66
CA HIS A 29 -6.80 14.97 -14.83
C HIS A 29 -6.87 14.09 -16.09
N VAL A 30 -5.81 14.04 -16.90
CA VAL A 30 -5.74 13.15 -18.06
C VAL A 30 -4.99 11.87 -17.70
N ASN A 31 -5.74 10.87 -17.25
CA ASN A 31 -5.40 9.45 -17.44
C ASN A 31 -6.69 8.63 -17.42
N GLU A 32 -7.37 8.56 -18.57
CA GLU A 32 -8.39 7.53 -18.80
C GLU A 32 -7.68 6.17 -18.91
N ILE A 33 -7.91 5.28 -17.95
CA ILE A 33 -7.58 3.85 -18.10
C ILE A 33 -8.90 3.11 -18.24
N LEU A 34 -9.12 2.54 -19.42
CA LEU A 34 -10.24 1.63 -19.66
C LEU A 34 -10.01 0.32 -18.90
N VAL A 35 -10.89 0.01 -17.95
CA VAL A 35 -11.04 -1.32 -17.35
C VAL A 35 -12.48 -1.77 -17.61
N GLY A 36 -12.70 -2.44 -18.74
CA GLY A 36 -14.06 -2.84 -19.18
C GLY A 36 -14.91 -1.69 -19.74
N GLU A 37 -16.23 -1.81 -19.69
CA GLU A 37 -17.21 -0.84 -20.24
C GLU A 37 -17.52 0.35 -19.32
N SER A 38 -16.89 0.43 -18.15
CA SER A 38 -17.18 1.45 -17.13
C SER A 38 -16.03 2.46 -17.03
N LYS A 39 -16.33 3.74 -17.31
CA LYS A 39 -15.40 4.87 -17.14
C LYS A 39 -15.31 5.25 -15.66
N PHE A 40 -14.13 5.13 -15.05
CA PHE A 40 -13.88 5.61 -13.68
C PHE A 40 -12.81 6.73 -13.70
N PRO A 41 -13.08 7.93 -13.17
CA PRO A 41 -12.07 8.98 -13.06
C PRO A 41 -11.02 8.60 -12.01
N VAL A 42 -9.75 8.63 -12.40
CA VAL A 42 -8.61 8.46 -11.49
C VAL A 42 -8.32 9.81 -10.85
N TYR A 43 -8.71 9.99 -9.59
CA TYR A 43 -8.39 11.21 -8.84
C TYR A 43 -6.88 11.30 -8.58
N CYS A 44 -6.20 12.22 -9.27
CA CYS A 44 -4.77 12.51 -9.14
C CYS A 44 -4.40 13.22 -7.83
N HIS A 45 -5.40 13.62 -7.03
CA HIS A 45 -5.21 14.23 -5.71
C HIS A 45 -4.37 13.34 -4.76
N CYS A 46 -4.42 12.02 -4.92
CA CYS A 46 -3.68 11.08 -4.08
C CYS A 46 -2.15 11.18 -4.26
N MET A 47 -1.66 11.54 -5.45
CA MET A 47 -0.21 11.60 -5.75
C MET A 47 0.43 12.91 -5.25
N HIS A 48 -0.31 14.02 -5.31
CA HIS A 48 0.14 15.31 -4.77
C HIS A 48 0.13 15.29 -3.24
N SER A 49 -0.94 14.74 -2.63
CA SER A 49 -1.01 14.53 -1.18
C SER A 49 0.07 13.57 -0.68
N ALA A 50 0.38 12.49 -1.42
CA ALA A 50 1.45 11.58 -1.05
C ALA A 50 2.84 12.25 -0.99
N LYS A 51 3.16 13.16 -1.93
CA LYS A 51 4.43 13.92 -1.90
C LYS A 51 4.50 14.93 -0.76
N LEU A 52 3.38 15.58 -0.43
CA LEU A 52 3.30 16.52 0.70
C LEU A 52 3.25 15.81 2.07
N MET A 53 2.91 14.52 2.09
CA MET A 53 2.88 13.67 3.31
C MET A 53 4.24 13.09 3.71
N LEU A 54 5.23 13.05 2.80
CA LEU A 54 6.56 12.50 3.09
C LEU A 54 7.37 13.26 4.17
N PRO A 55 7.31 14.61 4.30
CA PRO A 55 8.10 15.34 5.28
C PRO A 55 7.42 15.55 6.64
N ASN A 56 6.09 15.38 6.75
CA ASN A 56 5.31 15.85 7.89
C ASN A 56 5.02 14.74 8.90
N LYS A 57 5.79 14.70 10.00
CA LYS A 57 5.67 13.67 11.06
C LYS A 57 4.36 13.73 11.87
N ARG A 58 3.45 14.70 11.64
CA ARG A 58 2.27 14.93 12.51
C ARG A 58 0.95 15.31 11.82
N GLN A 59 0.80 15.30 10.50
CA GLN A 59 -0.48 15.68 9.88
C GLN A 59 -1.02 14.66 8.86
N THR A 60 -1.90 13.85 9.43
CA THR A 60 -3.03 13.07 8.94
C THR A 60 -4.16 13.96 8.41
N SER A 61 -4.43 13.96 7.10
CA SER A 61 -5.79 13.81 6.55
C SER A 61 -5.81 14.09 5.04
N ALA A 62 -5.69 13.01 4.28
CA ALA A 62 -6.54 12.84 3.10
C ALA A 62 -7.13 11.42 3.15
N GLN A 63 -6.38 10.46 3.74
CA GLN A 63 -6.87 9.25 4.42
C GLN A 63 -5.92 8.90 5.56
N ASP A 64 -6.43 8.56 6.75
CA ASP A 64 -5.65 8.11 7.92
C ASP A 64 -5.17 6.67 7.75
N MET A 65 -4.40 6.47 6.68
CA MET A 65 -3.94 5.17 6.24
C MET A 65 -2.41 5.19 6.26
N PRO A 66 -1.75 4.33 7.05
CA PRO A 66 -0.29 4.25 7.01
C PRO A 66 0.18 3.91 5.59
N LEU A 67 1.21 4.61 5.10
CA LEU A 67 1.72 4.54 3.71
C LEU A 67 1.86 3.10 3.16
N LEU A 68 2.30 2.16 4.01
CA LEU A 68 2.45 0.74 3.69
C LEU A 68 1.20 0.10 3.09
N TYR A 69 0.03 0.47 3.56
CA TYR A 69 -1.24 -0.10 3.15
C TYR A 69 -1.78 0.53 1.87
N GLN A 70 -1.32 1.74 1.54
CA GLN A 70 -1.59 2.34 0.25
C GLN A 70 -0.71 1.71 -0.82
N MET A 71 0.42 1.07 -0.51
CA MET A 71 1.30 0.54 -1.55
C MET A 71 0.64 -0.56 -2.40
N ARG A 72 0.84 -0.50 -3.72
CA ARG A 72 0.37 -1.55 -4.62
C ARG A 72 1.11 -2.86 -4.34
N GLN A 73 0.41 -3.98 -4.51
CA GLN A 73 1.06 -5.28 -4.53
C GLN A 73 1.98 -5.36 -5.75
N LEU A 74 3.27 -5.48 -5.51
CA LEU A 74 4.29 -5.60 -6.55
C LEU A 74 5.00 -6.94 -6.40
N ARG A 75 5.42 -7.49 -7.53
CA ARG A 75 6.11 -8.80 -7.61
C ARG A 75 7.55 -8.69 -8.12
N SER A 76 7.99 -7.49 -8.52
CA SER A 76 9.31 -7.27 -9.11
C SER A 76 9.67 -5.78 -9.13
N LYS A 77 10.87 -5.46 -9.64
CA LYS A 77 11.43 -4.09 -9.79
C LYS A 77 11.69 -3.38 -8.45
N PHE A 78 12.02 -4.14 -7.40
CA PHE A 78 12.39 -3.63 -6.08
C PHE A 78 13.67 -2.77 -6.10
N HIS A 79 14.47 -2.83 -7.16
CA HIS A 79 15.61 -1.92 -7.34
C HIS A 79 15.19 -0.51 -7.80
N SER A 80 13.92 -0.27 -8.17
CA SER A 80 13.46 1.02 -8.70
C SER A 80 12.71 1.81 -7.62
N LEU A 81 13.03 3.10 -7.47
CA LEU A 81 12.32 3.99 -6.55
C LEU A 81 10.82 4.06 -6.88
N SER A 82 10.46 3.98 -8.16
CA SER A 82 9.06 4.01 -8.62
C SER A 82 8.19 2.86 -8.07
N THR A 83 8.80 1.78 -7.59
CA THR A 83 8.12 0.66 -6.93
C THR A 83 7.57 1.10 -5.57
N TYR A 84 8.27 2.00 -4.89
CA TYR A 84 7.94 2.43 -3.53
C TYR A 84 6.98 3.62 -3.50
N THR A 85 6.88 4.37 -4.60
CA THR A 85 5.98 5.53 -4.72
C THR A 85 4.59 5.18 -5.29
N LYS A 86 4.38 3.94 -5.75
CA LYS A 86 3.10 3.49 -6.34
C LYS A 86 2.08 3.17 -5.26
N CYS A 87 1.20 4.13 -5.00
CA CYS A 87 0.07 3.98 -4.09
C CYS A 87 -1.22 3.54 -4.81
N ARG A 88 -2.12 2.92 -4.05
CA ARG A 88 -3.52 2.61 -4.35
C ARG A 88 -4.32 3.83 -3.92
N THR A 89 -5.26 4.21 -4.76
CA THR A 89 -6.33 5.13 -4.39
C THR A 89 -7.44 4.31 -3.76
N SER A 90 -7.59 4.39 -2.44
CA SER A 90 -8.72 3.74 -1.75
C SER A 90 -9.85 4.75 -1.58
N ALA A 91 -11.10 4.32 -1.62
CA ALA A 91 -12.21 5.13 -1.13
C ALA A 91 -12.24 5.12 0.40
N SER A 92 -12.85 6.11 1.05
CA SER A 92 -12.94 6.18 2.52
C SER A 92 -13.59 4.94 3.16
N ILE A 93 -14.53 4.31 2.45
CA ILE A 93 -15.15 3.06 2.93
C ILE A 93 -14.19 1.85 2.88
N ALA A 94 -13.25 1.84 1.94
CA ALA A 94 -12.22 0.81 1.77
C ALA A 94 -10.89 1.20 2.47
N SER A 95 -10.88 2.28 3.25
CA SER A 95 -9.74 2.69 4.06
C SER A 95 -9.70 1.99 5.42
N ARG A 96 -10.64 1.09 5.71
CA ARG A 96 -10.59 0.27 6.92
C ARG A 96 -9.58 -0.85 6.72
N LEU A 97 -8.64 -1.01 7.64
CA LEU A 97 -7.56 -2.01 7.54
C LEU A 97 -8.09 -3.43 7.38
N GLU A 98 -9.23 -3.73 8.00
CA GLU A 98 -9.88 -5.05 7.95
C GLU A 98 -10.47 -5.36 6.57
N LEU A 99 -10.75 -4.33 5.76
CA LEU A 99 -11.33 -4.44 4.43
C LEU A 99 -10.27 -4.35 3.32
N GLN A 100 -9.00 -4.21 3.70
CA GLN A 100 -7.93 -4.09 2.71
C GLN A 100 -7.28 -5.43 2.43
N SER A 101 -7.08 -5.69 1.14
CA SER A 101 -6.30 -6.85 0.72
C SER A 101 -4.87 -6.71 1.25
N SER A 102 -4.45 -7.71 2.00
CA SER A 102 -3.06 -7.92 2.39
C SER A 102 -2.15 -7.92 1.17
N THR A 103 -0.97 -7.34 1.36
CA THR A 103 0.11 -7.26 0.39
C THR A 103 1.39 -7.82 1.02
N ILE A 104 2.45 -7.99 0.23
CA ILE A 104 3.77 -8.35 0.75
C ILE A 104 4.29 -7.35 1.81
N TRP A 105 3.79 -6.11 1.81
CA TRP A 105 4.16 -5.05 2.73
C TRP A 105 3.43 -5.14 4.08
N THR A 106 2.20 -5.68 4.06
CA THR A 106 1.25 -5.62 5.18
C THR A 106 0.91 -6.97 5.79
N LEU A 107 1.25 -8.08 5.12
CA LEU A 107 0.97 -9.45 5.59
C LEU A 107 1.49 -9.74 7.00
N SER A 108 2.63 -9.15 7.37
CA SER A 108 3.19 -9.25 8.73
C SER A 108 2.31 -8.62 9.82
N SER A 109 1.48 -7.63 9.47
CA SER A 109 0.65 -6.86 10.40
C SER A 109 -0.73 -7.45 10.62
N ASN A 110 -1.12 -8.49 9.86
CA ASN A 110 -2.41 -9.14 10.06
C ASN A 110 -2.39 -9.96 11.35
N ASP A 111 -3.43 -9.85 12.16
CA ASP A 111 -3.55 -10.63 13.38
C ASP A 111 -3.76 -12.12 13.05
N SER A 112 -2.82 -12.96 13.49
CA SER A 112 -3.04 -14.40 13.55
C SER A 112 -3.18 -14.82 15.01
N PRO A 113 -4.10 -15.74 15.34
CA PRO A 113 -4.16 -16.35 16.67
C PRO A 113 -2.90 -17.17 17.00
N GLN A 114 -2.01 -17.42 16.03
CA GLN A 114 -0.75 -18.12 16.27
C GLN A 114 0.31 -17.16 16.84
N HIS A 115 0.86 -17.53 18.00
CA HIS A 115 1.92 -16.78 18.69
C HIS A 115 3.29 -16.81 17.96
N ILE A 116 3.44 -17.69 16.96
CA ILE A 116 4.66 -17.84 16.15
C ILE A 116 4.37 -17.36 14.73
N PRO A 117 5.17 -16.43 14.18
CA PRO A 117 4.96 -15.92 12.83
C PRO A 117 5.18 -17.02 11.78
N THR A 118 4.28 -17.08 10.80
CA THR A 118 4.46 -17.95 9.62
C THR A 118 5.63 -17.46 8.78
N GLN A 119 6.22 -18.34 7.96
CA GLN A 119 7.36 -17.95 7.10
C GLN A 119 6.97 -16.84 6.10
N ASP A 120 5.72 -16.82 5.66
CA ASP A 120 5.20 -15.75 4.80
C ASP A 120 5.19 -14.39 5.52
N LYS A 121 4.80 -14.38 6.80
CA LYS A 121 4.86 -13.17 7.64
C LYS A 121 6.29 -12.73 7.87
N VAL A 122 7.22 -13.65 8.11
CA VAL A 122 8.63 -13.33 8.27
C VAL A 122 9.21 -12.70 7.00
N GLY A 123 8.88 -13.23 5.82
CA GLY A 123 9.25 -12.61 4.55
C GLY A 123 8.64 -11.21 4.37
N SER A 124 7.39 -11.01 4.81
CA SER A 124 6.74 -9.70 4.81
C SER A 124 7.41 -8.68 5.74
N ILE A 125 7.97 -9.10 6.87
CA ILE A 125 8.74 -8.21 7.78
C ILE A 125 9.94 -7.60 7.03
N LEU A 126 10.65 -8.38 6.22
CA LEU A 126 11.77 -7.86 5.43
C LEU A 126 11.31 -6.81 4.41
N PHE A 127 10.22 -7.10 3.69
CA PHE A 127 9.64 -6.13 2.76
C PHE A 127 9.23 -4.83 3.46
N ARG A 128 8.65 -4.94 4.66
CA ARG A 128 8.32 -3.76 5.47
C ARG A 128 9.57 -2.96 5.87
N ALA A 129 10.63 -3.62 6.32
CA ALA A 129 11.90 -2.95 6.65
C ALA A 129 12.48 -2.19 5.45
N ILE A 130 12.48 -2.81 4.27
CA ILE A 130 12.93 -2.20 3.02
C ILE A 130 12.11 -0.95 2.68
N VAL A 131 10.78 -1.03 2.77
CA VAL A 131 9.92 0.13 2.50
C VAL A 131 10.19 1.26 3.48
N VAL A 132 10.33 0.94 4.76
CA VAL A 132 10.65 1.94 5.79
C VAL A 132 11.99 2.60 5.47
N ALA A 133 13.03 1.84 5.13
CA ALA A 133 14.33 2.38 4.74
C ALA A 133 14.23 3.31 3.52
N VAL A 134 13.48 2.91 2.48
CA VAL A 134 13.28 3.72 1.27
C VAL A 134 12.53 5.02 1.56
N ASN A 135 11.51 4.97 2.40
CA ASN A 135 10.67 6.14 2.68
C ASN A 135 11.27 7.08 3.74
N CYS A 136 12.15 6.57 4.61
CA CYS A 136 12.80 7.39 5.65
C CYS A 136 14.10 8.06 5.17
N HIS A 137 14.77 7.50 4.16
CA HIS A 137 16.09 7.97 3.72
C HIS A 137 16.09 8.31 2.22
N GLU A 138 15.86 9.58 1.87
CA GLU A 138 15.79 10.00 0.45
C GLU A 138 17.13 9.91 -0.29
N LYS A 139 18.27 9.98 0.42
CA LYS A 139 19.62 10.03 -0.19
C LYS A 139 20.46 8.77 0.00
N ASP A 140 20.26 8.04 1.10
CA ASP A 140 21.04 6.85 1.45
C ASP A 140 20.11 5.66 1.72
N VAL A 141 19.44 5.18 0.67
CA VAL A 141 18.53 4.03 0.77
C VAL A 141 19.34 2.74 0.89
N VAL A 142 19.69 2.39 2.12
CA VAL A 142 20.46 1.17 2.44
C VAL A 142 19.65 0.22 3.31
N LEU A 143 19.90 -1.07 3.12
CA LEU A 143 19.43 -2.13 4.01
C LEU A 143 20.56 -2.50 4.97
N SER A 144 20.28 -2.49 6.27
CA SER A 144 21.24 -2.88 7.29
C SER A 144 21.33 -4.40 7.40
N ARG A 145 22.56 -4.93 7.52
CA ARG A 145 22.80 -6.35 7.77
C ARG A 145 22.18 -6.78 9.09
N ASP A 146 22.31 -5.96 10.13
CA ASP A 146 21.85 -6.28 11.48
C ASP A 146 20.32 -6.44 11.52
N GLU A 147 19.59 -5.60 10.77
CA GLU A 147 18.12 -5.71 10.64
C GLU A 147 17.74 -7.02 9.94
N VAL A 148 18.45 -7.38 8.85
CA VAL A 148 18.21 -8.63 8.11
C VAL A 148 18.55 -9.84 8.98
N GLU A 149 19.60 -9.78 9.78
CA GLU A 149 20.00 -10.89 10.66
C GLU A 149 19.09 -11.02 11.88
N SER A 150 18.58 -9.92 12.44
CA SER A 150 17.62 -9.98 13.56
C SER A 150 16.34 -10.73 13.18
N VAL A 151 15.90 -10.60 11.94
CA VAL A 151 14.69 -11.28 11.44
C VAL A 151 15.01 -12.72 11.02
N ARG A 152 16.27 -13.02 10.66
CA ARG A 152 16.72 -14.37 10.32
C ARG A 152 16.48 -15.38 11.44
N ALA A 153 16.57 -14.94 12.71
CA ALA A 153 16.28 -15.80 13.87
C ALA A 153 14.86 -16.38 13.88
N LEU A 154 13.92 -15.74 13.16
CA LEU A 154 12.52 -16.17 13.04
C LEU A 154 12.30 -17.11 11.85
N VAL A 155 13.28 -17.24 10.96
CA VAL A 155 13.22 -18.06 9.75
C VAL A 155 13.55 -19.51 10.10
N LYS A 156 12.66 -20.43 9.72
CA LYS A 156 12.86 -21.88 9.87
C LYS A 156 13.36 -22.47 8.55
N ASN A 157 13.96 -23.67 8.58
CA ASN A 157 14.39 -24.41 7.38
C ASN A 157 13.26 -24.53 6.35
N SER A 158 13.26 -23.63 5.37
CA SER A 158 12.19 -23.42 4.39
C SER A 158 12.75 -22.76 3.13
N ALA A 159 11.95 -22.68 2.07
CA ALA A 159 12.34 -21.93 0.86
C ALA A 159 12.69 -20.46 1.17
N VAL A 160 11.99 -19.86 2.15
CA VAL A 160 12.29 -18.50 2.63
C VAL A 160 13.68 -18.43 3.27
N ALA A 161 14.11 -19.46 4.00
CA ALA A 161 15.47 -19.54 4.56
C ALA A 161 16.54 -19.51 3.49
N THR A 162 16.38 -20.32 2.43
CA THR A 162 17.35 -20.37 1.32
C THR A 162 17.44 -19.02 0.61
N ILE A 163 16.31 -18.34 0.42
CA ILE A 163 16.29 -16.99 -0.17
C ILE A 163 16.96 -15.99 0.78
N TRP A 164 16.69 -16.09 2.08
CA TRP A 164 17.29 -15.23 3.11
C TRP A 164 18.80 -15.35 3.14
N GLU A 165 19.34 -16.58 3.11
CA GLU A 165 20.78 -16.80 2.99
C GLU A 165 21.34 -16.19 1.72
N GLY A 166 20.61 -16.32 0.60
CA GLY A 166 20.95 -15.65 -0.64
C GLY A 166 21.09 -14.14 -0.47
N ILE A 167 20.18 -13.51 0.27
CA ILE A 167 20.23 -12.07 0.57
C ILE A 167 21.41 -11.74 1.49
N THR A 168 21.61 -12.49 2.58
CA THR A 168 22.73 -12.27 3.52
C THR A 168 24.10 -12.38 2.84
N ARG A 169 24.23 -13.25 1.83
CA ARG A 169 25.47 -13.41 1.03
C ARG A 169 25.75 -12.24 0.08
N LEU A 170 24.76 -11.42 -0.26
CA LEU A 170 24.96 -10.22 -1.10
C LEU A 170 25.63 -9.06 -0.33
N PHE A 171 25.62 -9.12 1.00
CA PHE A 171 26.26 -8.12 1.84
C PHE A 171 27.79 -8.24 1.78
N VAL A 172 28.43 -7.28 1.12
CA VAL A 172 29.89 -7.08 1.14
C VAL A 172 30.32 -6.35 2.43
N SER A 173 29.45 -5.47 2.95
CA SER A 173 29.66 -4.71 4.19
C SER A 173 28.45 -4.85 5.12
N ASN A 174 28.37 -4.07 6.21
CA ASN A 174 27.18 -4.05 7.08
C ASN A 174 25.96 -3.36 6.47
N ALA A 175 26.10 -2.76 5.29
CA ALA A 175 25.00 -2.17 4.55
C ALA A 175 25.08 -2.52 3.06
N MET A 176 23.93 -2.55 2.40
CA MET A 176 23.86 -2.63 0.94
C MET A 176 22.79 -1.69 0.39
N PRO A 177 23.00 -1.07 -0.79
CA PRO A 177 21.99 -0.24 -1.42
C PRO A 177 20.78 -1.07 -1.83
N ILE A 178 19.57 -0.52 -1.64
CA ILE A 178 18.33 -1.16 -2.11
C ILE A 178 18.06 -0.77 -3.55
N ILE A 179 18.16 0.53 -3.86
CA ILE A 179 17.91 1.09 -5.19
C ILE A 179 19.10 0.81 -6.11
N ASN A 180 18.82 0.52 -7.38
CA ASN A 180 19.78 0.11 -8.41
C ASN A 180 20.56 -1.18 -8.08
N ASN A 181 20.08 -1.98 -7.12
CA ASN A 181 20.68 -3.27 -6.77
C ASN A 181 19.94 -4.43 -7.45
N SER A 182 20.36 -4.76 -8.67
CA SER A 182 19.79 -5.86 -9.46
C SER A 182 19.92 -7.23 -8.78
N PRO A 183 21.07 -7.62 -8.19
CA PRO A 183 21.20 -8.89 -7.46
C PRO A 183 20.20 -9.03 -6.31
N LEU A 184 20.03 -7.96 -5.51
CA LEU A 184 19.05 -7.94 -4.43
C LEU A 184 17.63 -8.07 -4.98
N ASN A 185 17.31 -7.35 -6.06
CA ASN A 185 15.99 -7.42 -6.69
C ASN A 185 15.61 -8.84 -7.14
N VAL A 186 16.57 -9.64 -7.63
CA VAL A 186 16.30 -11.05 -7.97
C VAL A 186 15.84 -11.81 -6.73
N LYS A 187 16.58 -11.69 -5.62
CA LYS A 187 16.22 -12.36 -4.36
C LYS A 187 14.90 -11.87 -3.76
N LEU A 188 14.62 -10.57 -3.86
CA LEU A 188 13.33 -10.02 -3.43
C LEU A 188 12.19 -10.48 -4.34
N THR A 189 12.43 -10.68 -5.63
CA THR A 189 11.44 -11.26 -6.55
C THR A 189 11.14 -12.72 -6.18
N ASP A 190 12.17 -13.51 -5.90
CA ASP A 190 12.02 -14.89 -5.43
C ASP A 190 11.27 -14.94 -4.09
N LEU A 191 11.59 -14.02 -3.17
CA LEU A 191 10.91 -13.92 -1.87
C LEU A 191 9.43 -13.55 -2.04
N ALA A 192 9.11 -12.58 -2.89
CA ALA A 192 7.74 -12.19 -3.19
C ALA A 192 6.94 -13.37 -3.76
N ALA A 193 7.54 -14.18 -4.62
CA ALA A 193 6.93 -15.38 -5.15
C ALA A 193 6.71 -16.43 -4.05
N ALA A 194 7.70 -16.67 -3.18
CA ALA A 194 7.61 -17.62 -2.09
C ALA A 194 6.46 -17.30 -1.12
N ILE A 195 6.29 -16.02 -0.75
CA ILE A 195 5.24 -15.61 0.20
C ILE A 195 3.87 -15.31 -0.44
N SER A 196 3.78 -15.40 -1.77
CA SER A 196 2.54 -15.08 -2.50
C SER A 196 1.38 -16.00 -2.12
N GLN A 197 1.66 -17.27 -1.78
CA GLN A 197 0.62 -18.20 -1.33
C GLN A 197 0.03 -17.81 0.03
N GLY A 198 0.87 -17.40 0.99
CA GLY A 198 0.42 -16.87 2.27
C GLY A 198 -0.45 -15.65 2.11
N ASN A 199 -0.02 -14.71 1.25
CA ASN A 199 -0.79 -13.51 0.96
C ASN A 199 -2.16 -13.83 0.33
N LYS A 200 -2.21 -14.83 -0.57
CA LYS A 200 -3.48 -15.27 -1.17
C LYS A 200 -4.43 -15.85 -0.13
N LYS A 201 -3.96 -16.75 0.73
CA LYS A 201 -4.76 -17.38 1.80
C LYS A 201 -5.33 -16.34 2.76
N GLU A 202 -4.53 -15.33 3.10
CA GLU A 202 -4.95 -14.25 3.99
C GLU A 202 -6.05 -13.40 3.34
N ASN A 203 -5.92 -13.07 2.05
CA ASN A 203 -6.96 -12.33 1.33
C ASN A 203 -8.25 -13.13 1.19
N GLU A 204 -8.17 -14.43 0.88
CA GLU A 204 -9.35 -15.33 0.84
C GLU A 204 -10.04 -15.46 2.21
N LYS A 205 -9.32 -15.22 3.31
CA LYS A 205 -9.90 -15.15 4.66
C LYS A 205 -10.61 -13.82 4.87
N SER A 206 -9.96 -12.70 4.53
CA SER A 206 -10.56 -11.36 4.65
C SER A 206 -11.81 -11.19 3.78
N GLU A 207 -11.81 -11.70 2.55
CA GLU A 207 -12.98 -11.69 1.65
C GLU A 207 -14.19 -12.40 2.28
N ARG A 208 -13.95 -13.54 2.95
CA ARG A 208 -15.02 -14.25 3.67
C ARG A 208 -15.58 -13.43 4.83
N SER A 209 -14.70 -12.77 5.60
CA SER A 209 -15.11 -11.88 6.69
C SER A 209 -15.88 -10.66 6.18
N GLU A 210 -15.48 -10.09 5.05
CA GLU A 210 -16.16 -8.94 4.42
C GLU A 210 -17.55 -9.33 3.91
N ILE A 211 -17.69 -10.48 3.22
CA ILE A 211 -18.99 -10.99 2.79
C ILE A 211 -19.90 -11.19 4.00
N GLN A 212 -19.38 -11.75 5.09
CA GLN A 212 -20.15 -11.96 6.32
C GLN A 212 -20.57 -10.63 6.96
N PHE A 213 -19.70 -9.62 6.99
CA PHE A 213 -20.01 -8.28 7.49
C PHE A 213 -21.06 -7.57 6.64
N LEU A 214 -20.95 -7.65 5.31
CA LEU A 214 -21.94 -7.09 4.38
C LEU A 214 -23.30 -7.79 4.50
N GLN A 215 -23.31 -9.12 4.68
CA GLN A 215 -24.54 -9.88 4.95
C GLN A 215 -25.19 -9.47 6.27
N LEU A 216 -24.40 -9.32 7.35
CA LEU A 216 -24.87 -8.87 8.66
C LEU A 216 -25.43 -7.44 8.60
N ASN A 217 -24.75 -6.51 7.94
CA ASN A 217 -25.24 -5.14 7.78
C ASN A 217 -26.49 -5.06 6.91
N ARG A 218 -26.57 -5.88 5.86
CA ARG A 218 -27.79 -5.96 5.04
C ARG A 218 -28.96 -6.50 5.85
N PHE A 219 -28.71 -7.47 6.74
CA PHE A 219 -29.70 -7.97 7.69
C PHE A 219 -30.11 -6.89 8.70
N PHE A 220 -29.15 -6.16 9.26
CA PHE A 220 -29.39 -5.08 10.21
C PHE A 220 -30.19 -3.92 9.60
N LEU A 221 -29.89 -3.53 8.36
CA LEU A 221 -30.65 -2.55 7.59
C LEU A 221 -32.06 -3.03 7.24
N LEU A 222 -32.24 -4.34 7.02
CA LEU A 222 -33.56 -4.93 6.81
C LEU A 222 -34.40 -4.89 8.10
N VAL A 223 -33.79 -5.27 9.23
CA VAL A 223 -34.45 -5.28 10.55
C VAL A 223 -34.83 -3.86 11.00
N THR A 224 -33.94 -2.87 10.83
CA THR A 224 -34.25 -1.46 11.14
C THR A 224 -35.35 -0.89 10.24
N ARG A 225 -35.39 -1.25 8.95
CA ARG A 225 -36.52 -0.88 8.07
C ARG A 225 -37.84 -1.51 8.52
N ILE A 226 -37.84 -2.77 8.96
CA ILE A 226 -39.06 -3.44 9.46
C ILE A 226 -39.52 -2.81 10.78
N SER A 227 -38.61 -2.49 11.69
CA SER A 227 -38.95 -1.82 12.96
C SER A 227 -39.49 -0.40 12.77
N CYS A 228 -38.96 0.38 11.82
CA CYS A 228 -39.53 1.69 11.47
C CYS A 228 -40.93 1.58 10.86
N HIS A 229 -41.22 0.53 10.07
CA HIS A 229 -42.53 0.34 9.47
C HIS A 229 -43.61 -0.14 10.45
N ALA A 230 -43.19 -0.79 11.54
CA ALA A 230 -44.08 -1.24 12.62
C ALA A 230 -44.43 -0.14 13.63
N SER A 231 -43.62 0.93 13.71
CA SER A 231 -43.84 2.04 14.64
C SER A 231 -44.71 3.18 14.07
N VAL A 232 -45.22 3.04 12.84
CA VAL A 232 -46.06 4.01 12.11
C VAL A 232 -47.47 3.45 11.86
N ARG A 233 -47.94 2.52 12.70
CA ARG A 233 -49.33 2.04 12.70
C ARG A 233 -49.96 2.20 14.07
#